data_AF-A0A5C3NJ79-F1
#
_entry.id   AF-A0A5C3NJ79-F1
#
_cell.length_a   1.000
_cell.length_b   1.000
_cell.length_c   1.000
_cell.angle_alpha   90.00
_cell.angle_beta   90.00
_cell.angle_gamma   90.00
#
_symmetry.space_group_name_H-M   'P 1'
#
loop_
_entity.id
_entity.type
_entity.pdbx_description
1 polymer ?
#
loop_
_entity_poly.entity_id
_entity_poly.type
_entity_poly.pdbx_seq_one_letter_code
_entity_poly.pdbx_strand_id
1 'polypeptide(L)'
;MSSLTDIQKKFLSAPHYAVVGASKDQSKYGTKVLKWYQARDKDVTPVHPKEDELEGLKTVRSIADLSAPTETSISIITPPKVTLGILEKAKELGVPALWLQPGAEDETVVLYIKENGLEDKVIYGGPCILVEGDGILKSLL
;
A
#
# COMPACT_ATOMS: atom_id res chain seq x y z
N MET A 1 11.02 18.74 4.10
CA MET A 1 10.86 17.32 3.77
C MET A 1 10.35 16.62 5.02
N SER A 2 9.30 15.82 4.93
CA SER A 2 8.79 15.01 6.05
C SER A 2 9.80 13.92 6.40
N SER A 3 9.92 13.54 7.67
CA SER A 3 10.74 12.37 8.02
C SER A 3 10.05 11.09 7.56
N LEU A 4 10.80 10.00 7.36
CA LEU A 4 10.23 8.69 7.04
C LEU A 4 9.16 8.28 8.07
N THR A 5 9.45 8.52 9.36
CA THR A 5 8.53 8.26 10.47
C THR A 5 7.21 9.04 10.32
N ASP A 6 7.27 10.29 9.87
CA ASP A 6 6.06 11.10 9.67
C ASP A 6 5.20 10.54 8.53
N ILE A 7 5.82 10.08 7.44
CA ILE A 7 5.11 9.47 6.31
C ILE A 7 4.49 8.14 6.74
N GLN A 8 5.22 7.31 7.50
CA GLN A 8 4.71 6.07 8.08
C GLN A 8 3.51 6.28 9.02
N LYS A 9 3.60 7.29 9.90
CA LYS A 9 2.49 7.68 10.77
C LYS A 9 1.28 8.17 9.97
N LYS A 10 1.50 9.04 8.98
CA LYS A 10 0.46 9.51 8.05
C LYS A 10 -0.21 8.32 7.34
N PHE A 11 0.58 7.38 6.84
CA PHE A 11 0.08 6.18 6.17
C PHE A 11 -0.85 5.36 7.06
N LEU A 12 -0.43 5.04 8.29
CA LEU A 12 -1.21 4.23 9.25
C LEU A 12 -2.27 5.01 10.05
N SER A 13 -2.46 6.29 9.73
CA SER A 13 -3.55 7.13 10.25
C SER A 13 -4.74 7.23 9.29
N ALA A 14 -4.67 6.61 8.11
CA ALA A 14 -5.78 6.61 7.16
C ALA A 14 -6.99 5.82 7.71
N PRO A 15 -8.23 6.23 7.36
CA PRO A 15 -9.43 5.49 7.73
C PRO A 15 -9.55 4.17 6.95
N HIS A 16 -9.11 4.14 5.69
CA HIS A 16 -9.19 2.97 4.83
C HIS A 16 -7.81 2.53 4.33
N TYR A 17 -7.68 1.23 4.05
CA TYR A 17 -6.48 0.63 3.49
C TYR A 17 -6.79 -0.21 2.26
N ALA A 18 -5.82 -0.31 1.36
CA ALA A 18 -5.86 -1.26 0.27
C ALA A 18 -4.56 -2.05 0.15
N VAL A 19 -4.66 -3.31 -0.30
CA VAL A 19 -3.49 -4.17 -0.56
C VAL A 19 -3.51 -4.60 -2.01
N VAL A 20 -2.49 -4.16 -2.76
CA VAL A 20 -2.24 -4.60 -4.13
C VAL A 20 -1.14 -5.66 -4.12
N GLY A 21 -1.40 -6.81 -4.73
CA GLY A 21 -0.45 -7.93 -4.79
C GLY A 21 -0.76 -9.11 -3.85
N ALA A 22 -1.89 -9.08 -3.14
CA ALA A 22 -2.42 -10.26 -2.46
C ALA A 22 -2.92 -11.30 -3.49
N SER A 23 -2.89 -12.59 -3.11
CA SER A 23 -3.38 -13.69 -3.97
C SER A 23 -3.91 -14.84 -3.11
N LYS A 24 -4.44 -15.90 -3.73
CA LYS A 24 -4.85 -17.12 -3.01
C LYS A 24 -3.68 -17.88 -2.35
N ASP A 25 -2.45 -17.61 -2.77
CA ASP A 25 -1.27 -18.21 -2.18
C ASP A 25 -0.87 -17.48 -0.89
N GLN A 26 -1.19 -18.11 0.25
CA GLN A 26 -0.92 -17.56 1.59
C GLN A 26 0.57 -17.53 1.95
N SER A 27 1.43 -18.22 1.20
CA SER A 27 2.88 -18.15 1.43
C SER A 27 3.48 -16.82 0.98
N LYS A 28 2.82 -16.12 0.04
CA LYS A 28 3.28 -14.86 -0.54
C LYS A 28 3.09 -13.66 0.38
N TYR A 29 4.00 -12.71 0.26
CA TYR A 29 4.01 -11.51 1.11
C TYR A 29 2.77 -10.63 0.95
N GLY A 30 2.20 -10.50 -0.26
CA GLY A 30 0.98 -9.72 -0.43
C GLY A 30 -0.19 -10.25 0.42
N THR A 31 -0.33 -11.58 0.49
CA THR A 31 -1.37 -12.20 1.32
C THR A 31 -1.03 -12.11 2.82
N LYS A 32 0.24 -12.21 3.20
CA LYS A 32 0.69 -11.95 4.59
C LYS A 32 0.39 -10.52 5.03
N VAL A 33 0.62 -9.53 4.15
CA VAL A 33 0.30 -8.12 4.41
C VAL A 33 -1.21 -7.92 4.54
N LEU A 34 -2.03 -8.53 3.68
CA LEU A 34 -3.49 -8.48 3.81
C LEU A 34 -3.95 -9.01 5.18
N LYS A 35 -3.44 -10.17 5.60
CA LYS A 35 -3.77 -10.77 6.91
C LYS A 35 -3.26 -9.92 8.08
N TRP A 36 -2.15 -9.18 7.90
CA TRP A 36 -1.65 -8.25 8.91
C TRP A 36 -2.67 -7.15 9.21
N TYR A 37 -3.32 -6.58 8.20
CA TYR A 37 -4.38 -5.58 8.39
C TYR A 37 -5.62 -6.20 9.05
N GLN A 38 -6.07 -7.37 8.58
CA GLN A 38 -7.22 -8.07 9.15
C GLN A 38 -7.02 -8.38 10.64
N ALA A 39 -5.83 -8.86 11.04
CA ALA A 39 -5.51 -9.19 12.43
C ALA A 39 -5.47 -7.96 13.37
N ARG A 40 -5.57 -6.74 12.82
CA ARG A 40 -5.56 -5.46 13.54
C ARG A 40 -6.87 -4.71 13.37
N ASP A 41 -7.90 -5.39 12.88
CA ASP A 41 -9.23 -4.85 12.62
C ASP A 41 -9.20 -3.56 11.78
N LYS A 42 -8.24 -3.48 10.85
CA LYS A 42 -8.13 -2.36 9.91
C LYS A 42 -9.05 -2.60 8.72
N ASP A 43 -9.77 -1.56 8.31
CA ASP A 43 -10.61 -1.60 7.12
C ASP A 43 -9.73 -1.70 5.86
N VAL A 44 -9.64 -2.91 5.30
CA VAL A 44 -8.72 -3.22 4.20
C VAL A 44 -9.46 -3.86 3.02
N THR A 45 -9.22 -3.33 1.83
CA THR A 45 -9.74 -3.87 0.57
C THR A 45 -8.60 -4.46 -0.27
N PRO A 46 -8.62 -5.77 -0.60
CA PRO A 46 -7.68 -6.33 -1.57
C PRO A 46 -7.99 -5.84 -2.98
N VAL A 47 -6.96 -5.45 -3.73
CA VAL A 47 -7.08 -5.05 -5.14
C VAL A 47 -6.48 -6.16 -6.00
N HIS A 48 -7.32 -6.79 -6.83
CA HIS A 48 -6.91 -7.95 -7.61
C HIS A 48 -7.63 -8.00 -8.98
N PRO A 49 -6.91 -8.22 -10.10
CA PRO A 49 -7.48 -8.11 -11.44
C PRO A 49 -8.44 -9.25 -11.83
N LYS A 50 -8.47 -10.36 -11.08
CA LYS A 50 -9.17 -11.60 -11.48
C LYS A 50 -10.05 -12.23 -10.39
N GLU A 51 -9.44 -12.57 -9.25
CA GLU A 51 -10.16 -13.12 -8.10
C GLU A 51 -11.20 -12.12 -7.56
N ASP A 52 -12.40 -12.58 -7.24
CA ASP A 52 -13.47 -11.74 -6.65
C ASP A 52 -13.35 -11.62 -5.12
N GLU A 53 -12.70 -12.60 -4.48
CA GLU A 53 -12.53 -12.67 -3.03
C GLU A 53 -11.11 -13.16 -2.67
N LEU A 54 -10.51 -12.57 -1.64
CA LEU A 54 -9.24 -13.00 -1.04
C LEU A 54 -9.33 -12.91 0.48
N GLU A 55 -8.93 -13.99 1.18
CA GLU A 55 -8.97 -14.07 2.65
C GLU A 55 -10.33 -13.63 3.26
N GLY A 56 -11.44 -14.00 2.60
CA GLY A 56 -12.80 -13.67 3.03
C GLY A 56 -13.24 -12.22 2.76
N LEU A 57 -12.42 -11.42 2.07
CA LEU A 57 -12.72 -10.04 1.70
C LEU A 57 -13.02 -9.93 0.21
N LYS A 58 -14.08 -9.20 -0.12
CA LYS A 58 -14.37 -8.81 -1.51
C LYS A 58 -13.23 -7.98 -2.06
N THR A 59 -12.83 -8.28 -3.28
CA THR A 59 -11.81 -7.53 -3.99
C THR A 59 -12.41 -6.47 -4.90
N VAL A 60 -11.58 -5.50 -5.28
CA VAL A 60 -11.84 -4.60 -6.40
C VAL A 60 -10.82 -4.83 -7.52
N ARG A 61 -11.15 -4.47 -8.76
CA ARG A 61 -10.30 -4.78 -9.93
C ARG A 61 -9.09 -3.85 -10.05
N SER A 62 -9.27 -2.60 -9.67
CA SER A 62 -8.24 -1.58 -9.71
C SER A 62 -8.37 -0.63 -8.53
N ILE A 63 -7.33 0.15 -8.27
CA ILE A 63 -7.38 1.19 -7.23
C ILE A 63 -8.38 2.31 -7.57
N ALA A 64 -8.82 2.42 -8.83
CA ALA A 64 -9.87 3.36 -9.24
C ALA A 64 -11.27 2.92 -8.81
N ASP A 65 -11.42 1.65 -8.47
CA ASP A 65 -12.69 1.07 -8.01
C ASP A 65 -12.82 1.11 -6.46
N LEU A 66 -11.83 1.68 -5.76
CA LEU A 66 -11.94 1.92 -4.32
C LEU A 66 -13.03 2.96 -4.05
N SER A 67 -13.81 2.77 -2.98
CA SER A 67 -14.94 3.65 -2.63
C SER A 67 -14.52 5.07 -2.24
N ALA A 68 -13.35 5.21 -1.60
CA ALA A 68 -12.82 6.49 -1.14
C ALA A 68 -11.29 6.58 -1.35
N PRO A 69 -10.79 6.67 -2.61
CA PRO A 69 -9.35 6.65 -2.90
C PRO A 69 -8.54 7.75 -2.17
N THR A 70 -9.13 8.93 -1.99
CA THR A 70 -8.51 10.07 -1.28
C THR A 70 -8.37 9.87 0.23
N GLU A 71 -9.04 8.85 0.78
CA GLU A 71 -9.01 8.47 2.19
C GLU A 71 -8.37 7.08 2.40
N THR A 72 -7.82 6.47 1.34
CA THR A 72 -7.30 5.10 1.36
C THR A 72 -5.78 5.07 1.23
N SER A 73 -5.06 4.59 2.25
CA SER A 73 -3.63 4.29 2.15
C SER A 73 -3.39 2.94 1.48
N ILE A 74 -2.39 2.84 0.59
CA ILE A 74 -2.22 1.62 -0.25
C ILE A 74 -0.87 0.94 0.00
N SER A 75 -0.89 -0.32 0.44
CA SER A 75 0.29 -1.20 0.42
C SER A 75 0.43 -1.88 -0.94
N ILE A 76 1.63 -1.82 -1.52
CA ILE A 76 1.93 -2.36 -2.85
C ILE A 76 3.01 -3.44 -2.72
N ILE A 77 2.69 -4.64 -3.20
CA ILE A 77 3.56 -5.84 -3.18
C ILE A 77 3.60 -6.46 -4.58
N THR A 78 3.70 -5.62 -5.61
CA THR A 78 3.74 -6.02 -7.02
C THR A 78 5.12 -5.83 -7.62
N PRO A 79 5.48 -6.51 -8.72
CA PRO A 79 6.73 -6.23 -9.43
C PRO A 79 6.83 -4.75 -9.88
N PRO A 80 8.04 -4.18 -9.98
CA PRO A 80 8.24 -2.74 -10.25
C PRO A 80 7.50 -2.19 -11.47
N LYS A 81 7.42 -2.96 -12.55
CA LYS A 81 6.66 -2.56 -13.76
C LYS A 81 5.18 -2.30 -13.47
N VAL A 82 4.57 -3.11 -12.61
CA VAL A 82 3.16 -2.96 -12.22
C VAL A 82 3.02 -1.83 -11.21
N THR A 83 3.96 -1.75 -10.27
CA THR A 83 4.04 -0.67 -9.29
C THR A 83 4.03 0.70 -9.94
N LEU A 84 4.80 0.92 -11.01
CA LEU A 84 4.87 2.20 -11.71
C LEU A 84 3.49 2.68 -12.17
N GLY A 85 2.72 1.81 -12.83
CA GLY A 85 1.36 2.13 -13.27
C GLY A 85 0.39 2.36 -12.10
N ILE A 86 0.61 1.71 -10.95
CA ILE A 86 -0.17 1.98 -9.74
C ILE A 86 0.16 3.38 -9.19
N LEU A 87 1.44 3.79 -9.18
CA LEU A 87 1.84 5.13 -8.73
C LEU A 87 1.26 6.24 -9.62
N GLU A 88 1.26 6.05 -10.94
CA GLU A 88 0.61 6.94 -11.90
C GLU A 88 -0.87 7.11 -11.56
N LYS A 89 -1.60 5.99 -11.46
CA LYS A 89 -3.03 6.03 -11.16
C LYS A 89 -3.33 6.57 -9.76
N ALA A 90 -2.51 6.25 -8.76
CA ALA A 90 -2.69 6.73 -7.39
C ALA A 90 -2.50 8.24 -7.30
N LYS A 91 -1.56 8.80 -8.06
CA LYS A 91 -1.37 10.25 -8.18
C LYS A 91 -2.61 10.92 -8.79
N GLU A 92 -3.17 10.36 -9.85
CA GLU A 92 -4.42 10.86 -10.47
C GLU A 92 -5.61 10.83 -9.52
N LEU A 93 -5.75 9.75 -8.74
CA LEU A 93 -6.85 9.54 -7.80
C LEU A 93 -6.69 10.33 -6.48
N GLY A 94 -5.57 11.00 -6.26
CA GLY A 94 -5.32 11.75 -5.03
C GLY A 94 -5.10 10.86 -3.80
N VAL A 95 -4.56 9.66 -3.98
CA VAL A 95 -4.25 8.74 -2.88
C VAL A 95 -3.29 9.42 -1.88
N PRO A 96 -3.60 9.41 -0.58
CA PRO A 96 -2.89 10.24 0.41
C PRO A 96 -1.50 9.71 0.76
N ALA A 97 -1.33 8.38 0.77
CA ALA A 97 -0.07 7.72 1.09
C ALA A 97 0.01 6.31 0.48
N LEU A 98 1.22 5.90 0.08
CA LEU A 98 1.52 4.60 -0.49
C LEU A 98 2.72 3.98 0.23
N TRP A 99 2.73 2.65 0.35
CA TRP A 99 3.85 1.92 0.92
C TRP A 99 4.28 0.79 0.00
N LEU A 100 5.41 1.00 -0.65
CA LEU A 100 6.11 0.01 -1.46
C LEU A 100 6.80 -0.97 -0.51
N GLN A 101 6.29 -2.19 -0.43
CA GLN A 101 6.96 -3.23 0.34
C GLN A 101 8.26 -3.64 -0.38
N PRO A 102 9.26 -4.16 0.35
CA PRO A 102 10.56 -4.47 -0.23
C PRO A 102 10.46 -5.32 -1.51
N GLY A 103 11.08 -4.82 -2.59
CA GLY A 103 11.09 -5.46 -3.90
C GLY A 103 9.94 -5.03 -4.82
N ALA A 104 9.10 -4.10 -4.39
CA ALA A 104 8.08 -3.47 -5.24
C ALA A 104 8.65 -2.30 -6.07
N GLU A 105 9.86 -1.86 -5.77
CA GLU A 105 10.56 -0.76 -6.43
C GLU A 105 11.82 -1.21 -7.19
N ASP A 106 12.16 -0.45 -8.23
CA ASP A 106 13.45 -0.45 -8.91
C ASP A 106 13.88 1.02 -9.15
N GLU A 107 14.98 1.23 -9.87
CA GLU A 107 15.46 2.58 -10.20
C GLU A 107 14.42 3.42 -10.94
N THR A 108 13.61 2.82 -11.80
CA THR A 108 12.57 3.53 -12.56
C THR A 108 11.45 4.00 -11.65
N VAL A 109 11.01 3.16 -10.72
CA VAL A 109 10.01 3.51 -9.71
C VAL A 109 10.53 4.66 -8.81
N VAL A 110 11.78 4.57 -8.37
CA VAL A 110 12.40 5.61 -7.52
C VAL A 110 12.54 6.94 -8.26
N LEU A 111 12.96 6.92 -9.53
CA LEU A 111 13.02 8.12 -10.37
C LEU A 111 11.65 8.76 -10.54
N TYR A 112 10.63 7.95 -10.84
CA TYR A 112 9.26 8.45 -10.98
C TYR A 112 8.76 9.14 -9.71
N ILE A 113 9.00 8.55 -8.52
CA ILE A 113 8.62 9.15 -7.23
C ILE A 113 9.24 10.54 -7.07
N LYS A 114 10.53 10.69 -7.38
CA LYS A 114 11.28 11.94 -7.26
C LYS A 114 10.80 13.00 -8.25
N GLU A 115 10.73 12.64 -9.53
CA GLU A 115 10.34 13.57 -10.60
C GLU A 115 8.90 14.06 -10.46
N ASN A 116 8.04 13.28 -9.80
CA ASN A 116 6.64 13.61 -9.61
C ASN A 116 6.32 14.21 -8.23
N GLY A 117 7.33 14.47 -7.38
CA GLY A 117 7.16 15.09 -6.07
C GLY A 117 6.33 14.24 -5.11
N LEU A 118 6.52 12.92 -5.13
CA LEU A 118 5.76 11.97 -4.31
C LEU A 118 6.52 11.50 -3.05
N GLU A 119 7.71 12.04 -2.80
CA GLU A 119 8.60 11.63 -1.70
C GLU A 119 7.98 11.85 -0.30
N ASP A 120 6.98 12.72 -0.14
CA ASP A 120 6.24 12.96 1.10
C ASP A 120 5.00 12.07 1.28
N LYS A 121 4.72 11.21 0.29
CA LYS A 121 3.54 10.32 0.25
C LYS A 121 3.92 8.85 0.12
N VAL A 122 5.08 8.54 -0.44
CA VAL A 122 5.49 7.17 -0.76
C VAL A 122 6.58 6.70 0.20
N ILE A 123 6.33 5.59 0.87
CA ILE A 123 7.33 4.87 1.68
C ILE A 123 7.98 3.82 0.77
N TYR A 124 9.31 3.88 0.64
CA TYR A 124 10.11 2.99 -0.20
C TYR A 124 11.55 2.88 0.33
N GLY A 125 12.35 1.98 -0.25
CA GLY A 125 13.76 1.86 0.11
C GLY A 125 14.02 0.93 1.30
N GLY A 126 13.17 -0.07 1.50
CA GLY A 126 13.39 -1.14 2.49
C GLY A 126 12.41 -1.26 3.67
N PRO A 127 11.68 -0.21 4.12
CA PRO A 127 10.75 -0.37 5.23
C PRO A 127 9.65 -1.40 4.95
N CYS A 128 9.29 -2.20 5.95
CA CYS A 128 8.33 -3.29 5.80
C CYS A 128 7.22 -3.20 6.84
N ILE A 129 5.96 -3.24 6.39
CA ILE A 129 4.80 -3.11 7.29
C ILE A 129 4.70 -4.30 8.26
N LEU A 130 5.13 -5.49 7.84
CA LEU A 130 5.13 -6.68 8.69
C LEU A 130 6.15 -6.59 9.83
N VAL A 131 7.16 -5.72 9.71
CA VAL A 131 8.24 -5.56 10.70
C VAL A 131 7.99 -4.32 11.57
N GLU A 132 7.66 -3.19 10.94
CA GLU A 132 7.60 -1.89 11.60
C GLU A 132 6.17 -1.47 11.96
N GLY A 133 5.16 -2.00 11.27
CA GLY A 133 3.78 -1.52 11.34
C GLY A 133 3.22 -1.50 12.76
N ASP A 134 3.52 -2.52 13.58
CA ASP A 134 3.07 -2.56 14.98
C ASP A 134 3.71 -1.50 15.85
N GLY A 135 5.00 -1.25 15.64
CA GLY A 135 5.72 -0.19 16.36
C GLY A 135 5.13 1.18 16.04
N ILE A 136 4.82 1.42 14.76
CA ILE A 136 4.21 2.67 14.32
C ILE A 136 2.80 2.81 14.88
N LEU A 137 1.95 1.77 14.80
CA LEU A 137 0.59 1.82 15.37
C LEU A 137 0.60 2.13 16.87
N LYS A 138 1.51 1.52 17.64
CA LYS A 138 1.67 1.82 19.08
C LYS A 138 2.07 3.27 19.33
N SER A 139 2.79 3.89 18.42
CA SER A 139 3.21 5.31 18.53
C SER A 139 2.12 6.32 18.15
N LEU A 140 0.96 5.86 17.67
CA LEU A 140 -0.22 6.68 17.36
C LEU A 140 -1.24 6.73 18.51
N LEU A 141 -1.08 5.88 19.52
CA LEU A 141 -1.89 5.82 20.74
C LEU A 141 -1.34 6.78 21.80
#